data_AF-A0A6J6KTR1-F1
#
_entry.id   AF-A0A6J6KTR1-F1
#
_cell.length_a   1.000
_cell.length_b   1.000
_cell.length_c   1.000
_cell.angle_alpha   90.00
_cell.angle_beta   90.00
_cell.angle_gamma   90.00
#
_symmetry.space_group_name_H-M   'P 1'
#
loop_
_entity.id
_entity.type
_entity.pdbx_description
1 polymer ?
#
loop_
_entity_poly.entity_id
_entity_poly.type
_entity_poly.pdbx_seq_one_letter_code
_entity_poly.pdbx_strand_id
1 'polypeptide(L)'
;MYRLSVEISQDLALRQMVETDPTDIAKLMTISNHPLWVKVHQSLASIFGADSAGCGLILRWLIAQIASPITEEESRTQAKRLVRTLI
;
A
#
# COMPACT_ATOMS: atom_id res chain seq x y z
N MET A 1 -1.35 10.05 -3.87
CA MET A 1 -1.61 8.61 -4.04
C MET A 1 -0.65 7.96 -5.04
N TYR A 2 -0.57 8.43 -6.29
CA TYR A 2 0.37 7.89 -7.30
C TYR A 2 1.85 7.87 -6.85
N ARG A 3 2.38 8.97 -6.30
CA ARG A 3 3.78 9.04 -5.85
C ARG A 3 4.14 7.95 -4.84
N LEU A 4 3.34 7.81 -3.78
CA LEU A 4 3.53 6.79 -2.74
C LEU A 4 3.47 5.36 -3.33
N SER A 5 2.58 5.13 -4.29
CA SER A 5 2.50 3.84 -4.98
C SER A 5 3.76 3.56 -5.80
N VAL A 6 4.28 4.53 -6.56
CA VAL A 6 5.54 4.36 -7.29
C VAL A 6 6.70 4.12 -6.33
N GLU A 7 6.79 4.87 -5.23
CA GLU A 7 7.83 4.69 -4.22
C GLU A 7 7.84 3.26 -3.66
N ILE A 8 6.67 2.75 -3.23
CA ILE A 8 6.57 1.37 -2.72
C ILE A 8 6.89 0.34 -3.81
N SER A 9 6.33 0.51 -5.00
CA SER A 9 6.46 -0.45 -6.09
C SER A 9 7.86 -0.51 -6.70
N GLN A 10 8.63 0.58 -6.60
CA GLN A 10 9.96 0.71 -7.19
C GLN A 10 11.09 0.60 -6.16
N ASP A 11 10.77 0.42 -4.88
CA ASP A 11 11.77 0.26 -3.82
C ASP A 11 12.57 -1.05 -3.99
N LEU A 12 13.90 -0.90 -4.12
CA LEU A 12 14.80 -2.03 -4.35
C LEU A 12 14.97 -2.92 -3.12
N ALA A 13 14.90 -2.35 -1.92
CA ALA A 13 15.05 -3.12 -0.68
C ALA A 13 13.81 -3.99 -0.45
N LEU A 14 12.61 -3.46 -0.70
CA LEU A 14 11.37 -4.23 -0.66
C LEU A 14 11.37 -5.38 -1.67
N ARG A 15 11.88 -5.15 -2.89
CA ARG A 15 12.03 -6.22 -3.90
C ARG A 15 12.99 -7.30 -3.46
N GLN A 16 14.16 -6.90 -2.97
CA GLN A 16 15.15 -7.85 -2.50
C GLN A 16 14.59 -8.70 -1.35
N MET A 17 13.88 -8.07 -0.41
CA MET A 17 13.24 -8.76 0.72
C MET A 17 12.17 -9.79 0.30
N VAL A 18 11.49 -9.60 -0.84
CA VAL A 18 10.57 -10.61 -1.41
C VAL A 18 11.32 -11.87 -1.85
N GLU A 19 12.55 -11.72 -2.35
CA GLU A 19 13.37 -12.85 -2.79
C GLU A 19 14.12 -13.50 -1.63
N THR A 20 14.63 -12.70 -0.69
CA THR A 20 15.51 -13.17 0.39
C THR A 20 14.79 -13.53 1.68
N ASP A 21 13.68 -12.87 1.99
CA ASP A 21 13.02 -12.94 3.31
C ASP A 21 11.50 -13.22 3.20
N PRO A 22 11.07 -14.29 2.51
CA PRO A 22 9.65 -14.55 2.22
C PRO A 22 8.77 -14.71 3.48
N THR A 23 9.36 -15.17 4.59
CA THR A 23 8.63 -15.31 5.86
C THR A 23 8.36 -13.95 6.51
N ASP A 24 9.27 -12.99 6.38
CA ASP A 24 9.08 -11.66 6.93
C ASP A 24 8.13 -10.82 6.07
N ILE A 25 8.12 -11.04 4.76
CA ILE A 25 7.07 -10.51 3.87
C ILE A 25 5.70 -11.07 4.25
N ALA A 26 5.59 -12.38 4.52
CA ALA A 26 4.33 -12.96 4.96
C ALA A 26 3.81 -12.35 6.27
N LYS A 27 4.71 -12.08 7.24
CA LYS A 27 4.38 -11.36 8.48
C LYS A 27 3.98 -9.91 8.24
N LEU A 28 4.63 -9.22 7.30
CA LEU A 28 4.29 -7.86 6.91
C LEU A 28 2.89 -7.80 6.26
N MET A 29 2.54 -8.78 5.43
CA MET A 29 1.24 -8.88 4.78
C MET A 29 0.11 -9.28 5.73
N THR A 30 0.44 -9.82 6.92
CA THR A 30 -0.54 -10.05 7.97
C THR A 30 -0.74 -8.75 8.75
N ILE A 31 -1.89 -8.09 8.52
CA ILE A 31 -2.30 -6.93 9.33
C ILE A 31 -2.40 -7.42 10.78
N SER A 32 -1.41 -7.04 11.58
CA SER A 32 -1.31 -7.32 12.99
C SER A 32 -1.70 -6.09 13.80
N ASN A 33 -1.98 -6.25 15.09
CA ASN A 33 -2.21 -5.13 16.02
C ASN A 33 -0.94 -4.31 16.31
N HIS A 34 0.05 -4.33 15.42
CA HIS A 34 1.28 -3.58 15.59
C HIS A 34 0.96 -2.07 15.58
N PRO A 35 1.47 -1.27 16.54
CA PRO A 35 1.18 0.16 16.65
C PRO A 35 1.48 0.96 15.36
N LEU A 36 2.46 0.51 14.58
CA LEU A 36 2.75 1.13 13.28
C LEU A 36 1.58 0.99 12.29
N TRP A 37 0.88 -0.14 12.25
CA TRP A 37 -0.28 -0.31 11.36
C TRP A 37 -1.43 0.62 11.75
N VAL A 38 -1.63 0.84 13.05
CA VAL A 38 -2.59 1.84 13.55
C VAL A 38 -2.22 3.23 13.05
N LYS A 39 -0.94 3.61 13.16
CA LYS A 39 -0.44 4.91 12.70
C LYS A 39 -0.56 5.08 11.19
N VAL A 40 -0.28 4.03 10.42
CA VAL A 40 -0.49 4.02 8.96
C VAL A 40 -1.96 4.25 8.62
N HIS A 41 -2.88 3.54 9.26
CA HIS A 41 -4.32 3.73 9.07
C HIS A 41 -4.78 5.16 9.39
N GLN A 42 -4.35 5.72 10.52
CA GLN A 42 -4.67 7.10 10.90
C GLN A 42 -4.12 8.12 9.89
N SER A 43 -2.90 7.89 9.40
CA SER A 43 -2.27 8.77 8.41
C SER A 43 -3.01 8.72 7.07
N LEU A 44 -3.43 7.53 6.62
CA LEU A 44 -4.24 7.37 5.41
C LEU A 44 -5.61 8.06 5.55
N ALA A 45 -6.28 7.90 6.70
CA ALA A 45 -7.54 8.58 6.97
C ALA A 45 -7.38 10.10 6.93
N SER A 46 -6.31 10.64 7.52
CA SER A 46 -6.02 12.07 7.50
C SER A 46 -5.70 12.61 6.10
N ILE A 47 -5.00 11.84 5.25
CA ILE A 47 -4.55 12.29 3.93
C ILE A 47 -5.70 12.22 2.91
N PHE A 48 -6.51 11.16 2.97
CA PHE A 48 -7.49 10.87 1.94
C PHE A 48 -8.92 11.25 2.33
N GLY A 49 -9.18 11.61 3.60
CA GLY A 49 -10.53 11.92 4.08
C GLY A 49 -11.51 10.77 3.93
N ALA A 50 -11.01 9.56 3.64
CA ALA A 50 -11.81 8.39 3.38
C ALA A 50 -12.35 7.81 4.70
N ASP A 51 -13.51 7.19 4.63
CA ASP A 51 -14.02 6.39 5.74
C ASP A 51 -13.09 5.19 6.03
N SER A 52 -13.38 4.47 7.11
CA SER A 52 -12.56 3.32 7.52
C SER A 52 -12.46 2.25 6.42
N ALA A 53 -13.50 2.11 5.58
CA ALA A 53 -13.54 1.13 4.50
C ALA A 53 -12.61 1.54 3.35
N GLY A 54 -12.67 2.80 2.91
CA GLY A 54 -11.80 3.36 1.88
C GLY A 54 -10.34 3.36 2.28
N CYS A 55 -10.02 3.69 3.53
CA CYS A 55 -8.67 3.58 4.06
C CYS A 55 -8.14 2.14 3.99
N GLY A 56 -8.97 1.16 4.32
CA GLY A 56 -8.62 -0.26 4.23
C GLY A 56 -8.37 -0.73 2.79
N LEU A 57 -9.09 -0.19 1.80
CA LEU A 57 -8.89 -0.52 0.40
C LEU A 57 -7.60 0.11 -0.14
N ILE A 58 -7.35 1.38 0.17
CA ILE A 58 -6.09 2.07 -0.20
C ILE A 58 -4.90 1.34 0.40
N LEU A 59 -4.96 0.97 1.68
CA LEU A 59 -3.87 0.27 2.35
C LEU A 59 -3.53 -1.06 1.69
N ARG A 60 -4.54 -1.91 1.45
CA ARG A 60 -4.34 -3.22 0.81
C ARG A 60 -3.77 -3.08 -0.60
N TRP A 61 -4.24 -2.07 -1.35
CA TRP A 61 -3.70 -1.79 -2.67
C TRP A 61 -2.24 -1.34 -2.65
N LEU A 62 -1.83 -0.53 -1.66
CA LEU A 62 -0.44 -0.11 -1.50
C LEU A 62 0.47 -1.29 -1.13
N ILE A 63 0.08 -2.09 -0.13
CA ILE A 63 0.93 -3.19 0.37
C ILE A 63 1.06 -4.31 -0.66
N ALA A 64 0.02 -4.58 -1.47
CA ALA A 64 0.08 -5.59 -2.53
C ALA A 64 1.21 -5.33 -3.56
N GLN A 65 1.62 -4.07 -3.74
CA GLN A 65 2.68 -3.69 -4.68
C GLN A 65 4.07 -4.17 -4.24
N ILE A 66 4.24 -4.55 -2.96
CA ILE A 66 5.48 -5.13 -2.45
C ILE A 66 5.72 -6.49 -3.14
N ALA A 67 4.71 -7.36 -3.13
CA ALA A 67 4.80 -8.69 -3.73
C ALA A 67 4.48 -8.70 -5.23
N SER A 68 3.73 -7.70 -5.71
CA SER A 68 3.32 -7.58 -7.12
C SER A 68 3.51 -6.13 -7.59
N PRO A 69 4.76 -5.72 -7.89
CA PRO A 69 5.05 -4.38 -8.39
C PRO A 69 4.21 -4.02 -9.62
N ILE A 70 3.85 -2.74 -9.73
CA ILE A 70 3.13 -2.19 -10.87
C ILE A 70 3.96 -1.11 -11.56
N THR A 71 3.71 -0.94 -12.85
CA THR A 71 4.31 0.13 -13.64
C THR A 71 3.78 1.50 -13.21
N GLU A 72 4.49 2.57 -13.57
CA GLU A 72 4.00 3.92 -13.29
C GLU A 72 2.65 4.22 -13.96
N GLU A 73 2.42 3.70 -15.16
CA GLU A 73 1.15 3.89 -15.88
C GLU A 73 -0.01 3.20 -15.16
N GLU A 74 0.21 1.97 -14.71
CA GLU A 74 -0.75 1.24 -13.87
C GLU A 74 -0.99 1.98 -12.56
N SER A 75 0.05 2.48 -11.90
CA SER A 75 -0.08 3.28 -10.67
C SER A 75 -0.95 4.51 -10.90
N ARG A 76 -0.72 5.27 -11.98
CA ARG A 76 -1.56 6.45 -12.33
C ARG A 76 -3.01 6.05 -12.58
N THR A 77 -3.24 4.98 -13.32
CA THR A 77 -4.58 4.52 -13.71
C THR A 77 -5.36 3.98 -12.51
N GLN A 78 -4.74 3.11 -11.71
CA GLN A 78 -5.34 2.48 -10.55
C GLN A 78 -5.60 3.50 -9.43
N ALA A 79 -4.65 4.41 -9.17
CA ALA A 79 -4.86 5.48 -8.18
C ALA A 79 -6.03 6.39 -8.55
N LYS A 80 -6.17 6.77 -9.83
CA LYS A 80 -7.34 7.55 -10.32
C LYS A 80 -8.65 6.80 -10.11
N ARG A 81 -8.68 5.50 -10.40
CA ARG A 81 -9.87 4.66 -10.20
C ARG A 81 -10.24 4.55 -8.72
N LEU A 82 -9.26 4.29 -7.85
CA LEU A 82 -9.46 4.19 -6.40
C LEU A 82 -10.03 5.47 -5.81
N VAL A 83 -9.46 6.63 -6.14
CA VAL A 83 -9.99 7.92 -5.67
C VAL A 83 -11.45 8.09 -6.08
N ARG A 84 -11.78 7.84 -7.35
CA ARG A 84 -13.15 7.99 -7.87
C ARG A 84 -14.18 7.05 -7.22
N THR A 85 -13.74 5.90 -6.72
CA THR A 85 -14.63 4.91 -6.10
C THR A 85 -14.81 5.15 -4.60
N LEU A 86 -13.82 5.76 -3.94
CA LEU A 86 -13.75 5.85 -2.48
C LEU A 86 -14.01 7.26 -1.92
N ILE A 87 -13.97 8.28 -2.78
CA ILE A 87 -14.10 9.71 -2.45
C ILE A 87 -15.02 10.34 -3.49
#